data_AF-A0AAP9S722-F1
#
_entry.id   AF-A0AAP9S722-F1
#
_cell.length_a   1.000
_cell.length_b   1.000
_cell.length_c   1.000
_cell.angle_alpha   90.00
_cell.angle_beta   90.00
_cell.angle_gamma   90.00
#
_symmetry.space_group_name_H-M   'P 1'
#
loop_
_entity.id
_entity.type
_entity.pdbx_description
1 polymer ?
#
loop_
_entity_poly.entity_id
_entity_poly.type
_entity_poly.pdbx_seq_one_letter_code
_entity_poly.pdbx_strand_id
1 'polypeptide(L)'
;MFLFKYSGFFAGNLNWILQKIGIGFSIRIPELPLPVGISFYTFQAISYLADVYRKEAFHETSLINYGMYITMFPQLIAGPIVTYASVRKQIHRRSHNLKNAENGLREFTIGLGLKVLLANQVGRLWSQVGAIGYESISTPLAWPRSAFRFTLILMATP
;
A
#
# COMPACT_ATOMS: atom_id res chain seq x y z
N MET A 1 9.06 -12.61 -7.77
CA MET A 1 8.43 -11.47 -8.50
C MET A 1 8.00 -11.86 -9.92
N PHE A 2 8.93 -12.27 -10.79
CA PHE A 2 8.61 -12.62 -12.19
C PHE A 2 7.58 -13.76 -12.31
N LEU A 3 7.76 -14.86 -11.58
CA LEU A 3 6.83 -16.00 -11.63
C LEU A 3 5.39 -15.66 -11.20
N PHE A 4 5.19 -14.74 -10.24
CA PHE A 4 3.86 -14.36 -9.75
C PHE A 4 3.13 -13.46 -10.75
N LYS A 5 3.83 -12.51 -11.38
CA LYS A 5 3.22 -11.54 -12.29
C LYS A 5 2.98 -12.12 -13.70
N TYR A 6 3.86 -13.02 -14.14
CA TYR A 6 3.83 -13.56 -15.50
C TYR A 6 3.27 -14.99 -15.60
N SER A 7 2.98 -15.68 -14.49
CA SER A 7 2.37 -17.02 -14.54
C SER A 7 1.00 -17.00 -15.22
N GLY A 8 0.15 -16.03 -14.91
CA GLY A 8 -1.17 -15.88 -15.55
C GLY A 8 -1.07 -15.58 -17.05
N PHE A 9 -0.16 -14.69 -17.44
CA PHE A 9 0.12 -14.39 -18.85
C PHE A 9 0.68 -15.61 -19.58
N PHE A 10 1.66 -16.32 -19.00
CA PHE A 10 2.28 -17.48 -19.62
C PHE A 10 1.30 -18.65 -19.74
N ALA A 11 0.53 -18.94 -18.70
CA ALA A 11 -0.52 -19.97 -18.71
C ALA A 11 -1.64 -19.65 -19.71
N GLY A 12 -2.04 -18.38 -19.83
CA GLY A 12 -3.02 -17.93 -20.82
C GLY A 12 -2.52 -18.07 -22.27
N ASN A 13 -1.28 -17.69 -22.55
CA ASN A 13 -0.67 -17.86 -23.87
C ASN A 13 -0.47 -19.34 -24.23
N LEU A 14 -0.06 -20.18 -23.26
CA LEU A 14 0.07 -21.62 -23.46
C LEU A 14 -1.28 -22.26 -23.80
N ASN A 15 -2.34 -21.93 -23.04
CA ASN A 15 -3.69 -22.43 -23.31
C ASN A 15 -4.21 -21.97 -24.68
N TRP A 16 -3.90 -20.75 -25.12
CA TRP A 16 -4.27 -20.26 -26.45
C TRP A 16 -3.60 -21.06 -27.58
N ILE A 17 -2.32 -21.40 -27.42
CA ILE A 17 -1.56 -22.21 -28.39
C ILE A 17 -2.04 -23.67 -28.36
N LEU A 18 -2.26 -24.24 -27.17
CA LEU A 18 -2.75 -25.61 -26.98
C LEU A 18 -4.16 -25.82 -27.56
N GLN A 19 -5.05 -24.83 -27.39
CA GLN A 19 -6.37 -24.84 -28.04
C GLN A 19 -6.27 -24.79 -29.57
N LYS A 20 -5.33 -24.00 -30.12
CA LYS A 20 -5.11 -23.95 -31.57
C LYS A 20 -4.55 -25.26 -32.15
N ILE A 21 -3.81 -26.04 -31.35
CA ILE A 21 -3.21 -27.33 -31.77
C ILE A 21 -4.18 -28.52 -31.53
N GLY A 22 -5.39 -28.27 -30.99
CA GLY A 22 -6.43 -29.29 -30.83
C GLY A 22 -6.23 -30.21 -29.62
N ILE A 23 -5.32 -29.86 -28.71
CA ILE A 23 -5.07 -30.61 -27.48
C ILE A 23 -5.99 -30.03 -26.40
N GLY A 24 -7.02 -30.79 -26.01
CA GLY A 24 -8.04 -30.40 -25.01
C GLY A 24 -7.53 -30.34 -23.56
N PHE A 25 -6.31 -29.86 -23.34
CA PHE A 25 -5.70 -29.74 -22.02
C PHE A 25 -5.78 -28.28 -21.55
N SER A 26 -6.70 -28.01 -20.63
CA SER A 26 -6.84 -26.70 -20.00
C SER A 26 -5.96 -26.64 -18.75
N ILE A 27 -4.85 -25.91 -18.82
CA ILE A 27 -4.05 -25.63 -17.63
C ILE A 27 -4.83 -24.59 -16.83
N ARG A 28 -5.31 -24.98 -15.65
CA ARG A 28 -5.97 -24.07 -14.72
C ARG A 28 -4.97 -22.97 -14.35
N ILE A 29 -5.27 -21.73 -14.75
CA ILE A 29 -4.44 -20.57 -14.42
C ILE A 29 -4.44 -20.47 -12.89
N PRO A 30 -3.30 -20.69 -12.21
CA PRO A 30 -3.26 -20.49 -10.78
C PRO A 30 -3.29 -18.98 -10.57
N GLU A 31 -4.40 -18.47 -10.05
CA GLU A 31 -4.49 -17.11 -9.54
C GLU A 31 -3.62 -17.04 -8.29
N LEU A 32 -2.32 -16.78 -8.46
CA LEU A 32 -1.46 -16.51 -7.33
C LEU A 32 -1.78 -15.09 -6.86
N PRO A 33 -2.37 -14.90 -5.67
CA PRO A 33 -2.56 -13.56 -5.14
C PRO A 33 -1.19 -12.92 -4.98
N LEU A 34 -0.96 -11.82 -5.71
CA LEU A 34 0.22 -11.00 -5.52
C LEU A 34 0.20 -10.49 -4.07
N PRO A 35 1.26 -10.74 -3.28
CA PRO A 35 1.33 -10.17 -1.95
C PRO A 35 1.24 -8.63 -2.06
N VAL A 36 0.17 -8.08 -1.50
CA VAL A 36 -0.05 -6.64 -1.46
C VAL A 36 1.08 -6.02 -0.64
N GLY A 37 1.82 -5.07 -1.21
CA GLY A 37 2.87 -4.34 -0.51
C GLY A 37 4.32 -4.73 -0.82
N ILE A 38 4.60 -5.59 -1.81
CA ILE A 38 5.99 -5.96 -2.17
C ILE A 38 6.86 -4.75 -2.53
N SER A 39 6.30 -3.72 -3.16
CA SER A 39 7.04 -2.49 -3.44
C SER A 39 7.56 -1.83 -2.15
N PHE A 40 6.77 -1.82 -1.09
CA PHE A 40 7.17 -1.27 0.20
C PHE A 40 8.27 -2.11 0.85
N TYR A 41 8.18 -3.44 0.79
CA TYR A 41 9.26 -4.34 1.20
C TYR A 41 10.58 -4.03 0.51
N THR A 42 10.55 -3.82 -0.82
CA THR A 42 11.75 -3.47 -1.58
C THR A 42 12.29 -2.09 -1.21
N PHE A 43 11.42 -1.09 -1.01
CA PHE A 43 11.87 0.24 -0.60
C PHE A 43 12.47 0.25 0.81
N GLN A 44 11.91 -0.51 1.75
CA GLN A 44 12.48 -0.68 3.08
C GLN A 44 13.84 -1.37 3.03
N ALA A 45 13.98 -2.43 2.24
CA ALA A 45 15.26 -3.14 2.08
C ALA A 45 16.34 -2.24 1.44
N ILE A 46 15.97 -1.44 0.44
CA ILE A 46 16.87 -0.46 -0.19
C ILE A 46 17.23 0.65 0.80
N SER A 47 16.27 1.17 1.56
CA SER A 47 16.51 2.19 2.58
C SER A 47 17.47 1.68 3.65
N TYR A 48 17.29 0.44 4.12
CA TYR A 48 18.20 -0.20 5.06
C TYR A 48 19.62 -0.28 4.49
N LEU A 49 19.76 -0.74 3.24
CA LEU A 49 21.06 -0.86 2.59
C LEU A 49 21.73 0.50 2.42
N ALA A 50 20.96 1.54 2.08
CA ALA A 50 21.44 2.91 1.96
C ALA A 50 21.92 3.47 3.31
N ASP A 51 21.17 3.25 4.39
CA ASP A 51 21.51 3.71 5.75
C ASP A 51 22.82 3.03 6.25
N VAL A 52 22.99 1.73 5.97
CA VAL A 52 24.21 0.98 6.30
C VAL A 52 25.39 1.46 5.46
N TYR A 53 25.17 1.69 4.15
CA TYR A 53 26.21 2.20 3.26
C TYR A 53 26.70 3.59 3.67
N ARG A 54 25.79 4.47 4.10
CA ARG A 54 26.10 5.81 4.62
C ARG A 54 26.69 5.81 6.03
N LYS A 55 26.82 4.64 6.67
CA LYS A 55 27.27 4.47 8.06
C LYS A 55 26.39 5.21 9.10
N GLU A 56 25.15 5.53 8.74
CA GLU A 56 24.19 6.16 9.66
C GLU A 56 23.57 5.14 10.62
N ALA A 57 23.51 3.87 10.20
CA ALA A 57 23.13 2.74 11.03
C ALA A 57 24.15 1.60 10.93
N PHE A 58 24.44 0.95 12.06
CA PHE A 58 25.21 -0.29 12.06
C PHE A 58 24.36 -1.43 11.49
N HIS A 59 25.03 -2.33 10.77
CA HIS A 59 24.40 -3.57 10.30
C HIS A 59 23.82 -4.34 11.48
N GLU A 60 22.67 -4.97 11.26
CA GLU A 60 21.98 -5.73 12.30
C GLU A 60 22.52 -7.16 12.27
N THR A 61 22.95 -7.66 13.42
CA THR A 61 23.52 -9.02 13.53
C THR A 61 22.45 -10.07 13.75
N SER A 62 21.27 -9.68 14.25
CA SER A 62 20.15 -10.57 14.51
C SER A 62 19.15 -10.58 13.34
N LEU A 63 18.98 -11.74 12.72
CA LEU A 63 17.96 -11.97 11.69
C LEU A 63 16.55 -11.68 12.21
N ILE A 64 16.31 -11.90 13.51
CA ILE A 64 15.00 -11.67 14.14
C ILE A 64 14.69 -10.18 14.20
N ASN A 65 15.66 -9.34 14.59
CA ASN A 65 15.47 -7.89 14.67
C ASN A 65 15.26 -7.29 13.26
N TYR A 66 16.02 -7.78 12.28
CA TYR A 66 15.86 -7.40 10.88
C TYR A 66 14.50 -7.85 10.33
N GLY A 67 14.09 -9.09 10.61
CA GLY A 67 12.78 -9.61 10.26
C GLY A 67 11.66 -8.76 10.87
N MET A 68 11.76 -8.40 12.15
CA MET A 68 10.79 -7.55 12.83
C MET A 68 10.64 -6.17 12.18
N TYR A 69 11.74 -5.56 11.73
CA TYR A 69 11.71 -4.31 10.97
C TYR A 69 10.98 -4.47 9.63
N ILE A 70 11.33 -5.51 8.86
CA ILE A 70 10.76 -5.76 7.54
C ILE A 70 9.28 -6.17 7.61
N THR A 71 8.86 -6.91 8.62
CA THR A 71 7.48 -7.38 8.76
C THR A 71 6.58 -6.42 9.52
N MET A 72 7.04 -5.20 9.82
CA MET A 72 6.27 -4.21 10.59
C MET A 72 5.12 -3.65 9.74
N PHE A 73 3.95 -4.29 9.86
CA PHE A 73 2.72 -3.99 9.09
C PHE A 73 2.34 -2.50 8.96
N PRO A 74 2.44 -1.66 10.00
CA PRO A 74 2.12 -0.23 9.88
C PRO A 74 2.91 0.50 8.78
N GLN A 75 4.16 0.09 8.53
CA GLN A 75 5.02 0.69 7.51
C GLN A 75 4.82 0.08 6.12
N LEU A 76 4.19 -1.10 6.03
CA LEU A 76 4.09 -1.87 4.79
C LEU A 76 2.94 -1.45 3.86
N ILE A 77 1.95 -0.70 4.36
CA ILE A 77 0.76 -0.34 3.57
C ILE A 77 0.65 1.17 3.31
N ALA A 78 1.04 2.02 4.26
CA ALA A 78 0.88 3.47 4.13
C ALA A 78 1.65 4.31 5.17
N GLY A 79 2.58 3.73 5.93
CA GLY A 79 3.34 4.51 6.92
C GLY A 79 4.34 5.46 6.25
N PRO A 80 4.68 6.62 6.87
CA PRO A 80 5.81 7.42 6.42
C PRO A 80 7.07 6.52 6.35
N ILE A 81 7.94 6.76 5.37
CA ILE A 81 9.16 5.96 5.20
C ILE A 81 10.05 6.24 6.42
N VAL A 82 9.99 5.36 7.42
CA VAL A 82 10.77 5.48 8.65
C VAL A 82 12.13 4.79 8.44
N THR A 83 13.21 5.52 8.72
CA THR A 83 14.57 5.01 8.58
C THR A 83 14.90 3.93 9.61
N TYR A 84 15.76 2.99 9.24
CA TYR A 84 16.13 1.88 10.12
C TYR A 84 16.75 2.37 11.43
N ALA A 85 17.56 3.43 11.36
CA ALA A 85 18.26 4.00 12.52
C ALA A 85 17.31 4.41 13.67
N SER A 86 16.12 4.91 13.34
CA SER A 86 15.13 5.35 14.33
C SER A 86 14.38 4.17 14.96
N VAL A 87 14.01 3.17 14.14
CA VAL A 87 13.27 1.98 14.58
C VAL A 87 14.17 1.04 15.38
N ARG A 88 15.45 0.91 15.00
CA ARG A 88 16.42 0.06 15.68
C ARG A 88 16.49 0.33 17.19
N LYS A 89 16.47 1.61 17.58
CA LYS A 89 16.49 2.02 19.00
C LYS A 89 15.26 1.49 19.74
N GLN A 90 14.09 1.52 19.12
CA GLN A 90 12.83 1.05 19.71
C GLN A 90 12.74 -0.48 19.73
N ILE A 91 13.32 -1.17 18.75
CA ILE A 91 13.43 -2.64 18.73
C ILE A 91 14.34 -3.12 19.89
N HIS A 92 15.50 -2.47 20.09
CA HIS A 92 16.46 -2.87 21.12
C HIS A 92 16.08 -2.44 22.53
N ARG A 93 15.47 -1.25 22.68
CA ARG A 93 15.01 -0.72 23.97
C ARG A 93 13.53 -0.41 23.89
N ARG A 94 12.72 -1.37 24.33
CA ARG A 94 11.28 -1.24 24.40
C ARG A 94 10.89 -0.50 25.68
N SER A 95 10.22 0.64 25.53
CA SER A 95 9.61 1.36 26.64
C SER A 95 8.11 1.31 26.50
N HIS A 96 7.41 0.87 27.54
CA HIS A 96 5.96 0.87 27.60
C HIS A 96 5.51 1.92 28.61
N ASN A 97 4.77 2.91 28.15
CA ASN A 97 4.16 3.93 28.98
C ASN A 97 2.67 4.01 28.65
N LEU A 98 1.83 4.04 29.69
CA LEU A 98 0.38 4.18 29.54
C LEU A 98 0.01 5.46 28.77
N LYS A 99 0.77 6.55 28.98
CA LYS A 99 0.56 7.82 28.26
C LYS A 99 0.76 7.69 26.74
N ASN A 100 1.70 6.86 26.30
CA ASN A 100 1.91 6.61 24.87
C ASN A 100 0.78 5.77 24.26
N ALA A 101 0.22 4.85 25.05
CA ALA A 101 -0.95 4.07 24.62
C ALA A 101 -2.21 4.95 24.51
N GLU A 102 -2.42 5.86 25.46
CA GLU A 102 -3.52 6.82 25.43
C GLU A 102 -3.42 7.75 24.20
N ASN A 103 -2.24 8.34 23.96
CA ASN A 103 -2.01 9.13 22.75
C ASN A 103 -2.31 8.30 21.49
N GLY A 104 -1.69 7.11 21.36
CA GLY A 104 -1.93 6.23 20.21
C GLY A 104 -3.41 5.92 19.98
N LEU A 105 -4.19 5.70 21.05
CA LEU A 105 -5.64 5.47 20.96
C LEU A 105 -6.40 6.72 20.51
N ARG A 106 -6.01 7.90 21.00
CA ARG A 106 -6.58 9.19 20.58
C ARG A 106 -6.33 9.45 19.09
N GLU A 107 -5.09 9.35 18.64
CA GLU A 107 -4.74 9.52 17.23
C GLU A 107 -5.43 8.48 16.34
N PHE A 108 -5.51 7.22 16.79
CA PHE A 108 -6.25 6.17 16.09
C PHE A 108 -7.74 6.50 15.96
N THR A 109 -8.37 6.95 17.04
CA THR A 109 -9.81 7.30 17.04
C THR A 109 -10.10 8.48 16.12
N ILE A 110 -9.26 9.51 16.14
CA ILE A 110 -9.37 10.67 15.23
C ILE A 110 -9.20 10.21 13.77
N GLY A 111 -8.17 9.42 13.48
CA GLY A 111 -7.93 8.89 12.13
C GLY A 111 -9.08 8.01 11.61
N LEU A 112 -9.64 7.16 12.49
CA LEU A 112 -10.79 6.33 12.17
C LEU A 112 -12.05 7.17 11.93
N GLY A 113 -12.26 8.22 12.73
CA GLY A 113 -13.31 9.20 12.53
C GLY A 113 -13.19 9.90 11.17
N LEU A 114 -12.01 10.40 10.81
CA LEU A 114 -11.77 11.02 9.49
C LEU A 114 -12.00 10.04 8.34
N LYS A 115 -11.56 8.79 8.48
CA LYS A 115 -11.78 7.75 7.46
C LYS A 115 -13.26 7.45 7.26
N VAL A 116 -14.01 7.24 8.34
CA VAL A 116 -15.41 6.81 8.27
C VAL A 116 -16.36 7.98 7.94
N LEU A 117 -16.14 9.15 8.56
CA LEU A 117 -17.04 10.29 8.44
C LEU A 117 -16.74 11.15 7.21
N LEU A 118 -15.50 11.25 6.76
CA LEU A 118 -15.14 12.06 5.59
C LEU A 118 -14.79 11.18 4.39
N ALA A 119 -13.74 10.36 4.50
CA ALA A 119 -13.20 9.64 3.34
C ALA A 119 -14.21 8.68 2.71
N ASN A 120 -14.95 7.92 3.52
CA ASN A 120 -16.00 7.03 3.02
C ASN A 120 -17.17 7.80 2.39
N GLN A 121 -17.54 8.97 2.92
CA GLN A 121 -18.63 9.77 2.36
C GLN A 121 -18.24 10.35 1.00
N VAL A 122 -17.06 10.95 0.91
CA VAL A 122 -16.50 11.48 -0.34
C VAL A 122 -16.33 10.37 -1.37
N GLY A 123 -15.85 9.19 -0.94
CA GLY A 123 -15.74 8.01 -1.81
C GLY A 123 -17.10 7.56 -2.38
N ARG A 124 -18.14 7.53 -1.56
CA ARG A 124 -19.51 7.20 -2.01
C ARG A 124 -20.05 8.22 -3.01
N LEU A 125 -19.89 9.52 -2.73
CA LEU A 125 -20.26 10.59 -3.66
C LEU A 125 -19.50 10.46 -4.98
N TRP A 126 -18.21 10.14 -4.94
CA TRP A 126 -17.39 9.93 -6.13
C TRP A 126 -17.89 8.77 -6.99
N SER A 127 -18.21 7.64 -6.37
CA SER A 127 -18.74 6.46 -7.07
C SER A 127 -20.12 6.72 -7.66
N GLN A 128 -21.00 7.42 -6.95
CA GLN A 128 -22.33 7.78 -7.44
C GLN A 128 -22.25 8.70 -8.65
N VAL A 129 -21.39 9.72 -8.64
CA VAL A 129 -21.20 10.62 -9.78
C VAL A 129 -20.54 9.91 -10.97
N GLY A 130 -19.65 8.94 -10.74
CA GLY A 130 -19.07 8.12 -11.80
C GLY A 130 -20.08 7.22 -12.51
N ALA A 131 -21.13 6.78 -11.80
CA ALA A 131 -22.18 5.92 -12.35
C ALA A 131 -23.24 6.68 -13.19
N ILE A 132 -23.39 7.99 -12.99
CA ILE A 132 -24.40 8.81 -13.68
C ILE A 132 -24.01 9.11 -15.15
N GLY A 133 -22.78 8.81 -15.56
CA GLY A 133 -22.33 8.97 -16.95
C GLY A 133 -22.10 10.43 -17.37
N TYR A 134 -21.05 10.69 -18.15
CA TYR A 134 -20.65 12.03 -18.60
C TYR A 134 -21.72 12.77 -19.42
N GLU A 135 -22.73 12.05 -19.91
CA GLU A 135 -23.77 12.58 -20.81
C GLU A 135 -24.98 13.19 -20.08
N SER A 136 -25.06 13.05 -18.75
CA SER A 136 -26.21 13.53 -17.95
C SER A 136 -25.80 14.38 -16.74
N ILE A 137 -24.55 14.86 -16.68
CA ILE A 137 -24.09 15.68 -15.57
C ILE A 137 -24.63 17.10 -15.73
N SER A 138 -25.61 17.48 -14.91
CA SER A 138 -26.03 18.88 -14.78
C SER A 138 -24.86 19.73 -14.27
N THR A 139 -24.64 20.89 -14.89
CA THR A 139 -23.56 21.86 -14.56
C THR A 139 -23.38 22.16 -13.05
N PRO A 140 -24.44 22.21 -12.21
CA PRO A 140 -24.31 22.40 -10.76
C PRO A 140 -23.66 21.23 -10.01
N LEU A 141 -23.74 19.99 -10.52
CA LEU A 141 -23.12 18.79 -9.94
C LEU A 141 -21.68 18.59 -10.41
N ALA A 142 -21.31 19.16 -11.56
CA ALA A 142 -19.93 19.15 -12.06
C ALA A 142 -19.02 20.07 -11.23
N TRP A 143 -19.53 21.21 -10.76
CA TRP A 143 -18.73 22.24 -10.08
C TRP A 143 -18.12 21.76 -8.74
N PRO A 144 -18.87 21.09 -7.84
CA PRO A 144 -18.30 20.53 -6.62
C PRO A 144 -17.25 19.46 -6.90
N ARG A 145 -17.44 18.65 -7.96
CA ARG A 145 -16.49 17.60 -8.37
C ARG A 145 -15.16 18.18 -8.84
N SER A 146 -15.20 19.23 -9.66
CA SER A 146 -14.00 19.92 -10.15
C SER A 146 -13.28 20.65 -9.03
N ALA A 147 -14.02 21.34 -8.15
CA ALA A 147 -13.46 22.04 -7.00
C ALA A 147 -12.78 21.06 -6.02
N PHE A 148 -13.44 19.95 -5.67
CA PHE A 148 -12.85 18.93 -4.80
C PHE A 148 -11.61 18.28 -5.41
N ARG A 149 -11.62 18.01 -6.72
CA ARG A 149 -10.45 17.45 -7.42
C ARG A 149 -9.28 18.44 -7.44
N PHE A 150 -9.55 19.74 -7.63
CA PHE A 150 -8.54 20.79 -7.57
C PHE A 150 -7.95 20.93 -6.15
N THR A 151 -8.77 20.91 -5.10
CA THR A 151 -8.28 20.99 -3.72
C THR A 151 -7.46 19.76 -3.32
N LEU A 152 -7.86 18.56 -3.74
CA LEU A 152 -7.09 17.32 -3.48
C LEU A 152 -5.75 17.30 -4.22
N ILE A 153 -5.67 17.88 -5.41
CA ILE A 153 -4.42 18.02 -6.16
C ILE A 153 -3.51 19.06 -5.51
N LEU A 154 -4.05 20.21 -5.09
CA LEU A 154 -3.30 21.25 -4.39
C LEU A 154 -2.76 20.82 -3.02
N MET A 155 -3.46 19.93 -2.32
CA MET A 155 -2.99 19.34 -1.05
C MET A 155 -1.97 18.21 -1.25
N ALA A 156 -1.86 17.64 -2.47
CA ALA A 156 -0.97 16.52 -2.78
C ALA A 156 0.33 16.93 -3.48
N THR A 157 0.46 18.18 -3.91
CA THR A 157 1.71 18.75 -4.42
C THR A 157 2.42 19.53 -3.31
N PRO A 158 3.70 19.23 -3.00
CA PRO A 158 4.49 19.98 -2.01
C PRO A 158 4.75 21.43 -2.43
#